data_AF-T0I1A5-F1
#
_entry.id   AF-T0I1A5-F1
#
_cell.length_a   1.000
_cell.length_b   1.000
_cell.length_c   1.000
_cell.angle_alpha   90.00
_cell.angle_beta   90.00
_cell.angle_gamma   90.00
#
_symmetry.space_group_name_H-M   'P 1'
#
loop_
_entity.id
_entity.type
_entity.pdbx_description
1 polymer ?
#
loop_
_entity_poly.entity_id
_entity_poly.type
_entity_poly.pdbx_seq_one_letter_code
_entity_poly.pdbx_strand_id
1 'polypeptide(L)' 'MGSCRPDFLIELRSRSTGECKQLIVEAVGSSDEAQLAAKAAARPALLQIAPVATLKVTDLEQNRWGSTIRSMLDL' A
#
# COMPACT_ATOMS: atom_id res chain seq x y z
N MET A 1 -4.23 6.46 -19.33
CA MET A 1 -4.00 5.65 -18.11
C MET A 1 -3.93 6.63 -16.95
N GLY A 2 -4.87 6.56 -16.01
CA GLY A 2 -5.21 7.65 -15.08
C GLY A 2 -4.22 7.87 -13.93
N SER A 3 -4.31 9.05 -13.31
CA SER A 3 -3.47 9.62 -12.26
C SER A 3 -3.43 8.87 -10.91
N CYS A 4 -4.12 7.73 -10.80
CA CYS A 4 -4.38 7.03 -9.54
C CYS A 4 -4.07 5.53 -9.68
N ARG A 5 -2.89 5.20 -10.20
CA ARG A 5 -2.44 3.81 -10.35
C ARG A 5 -1.60 3.41 -9.15
N PRO A 6 -2.02 2.43 -8.33
CA PRO A 6 -1.17 1.88 -7.28
C PRO A 6 -0.04 1.02 -7.86
N ASP A 7 1.08 0.91 -7.14
CA ASP A 7 2.10 -0.07 -7.50
C ASP A 7 1.56 -1.51 -7.31
N PHE A 8 0.92 -1.77 -6.17
CA PHE A 8 0.26 -3.04 -5.87
C PHE A 8 -1.08 -2.85 -5.14
N LEU A 9 -1.97 -3.81 -5.32
CA LEU A 9 -3.21 -3.98 -4.55
C LEU A 9 -3.24 -5.39 -3.96
N ILE A 10 -3.41 -5.48 -2.66
CA ILE A 10 -3.63 -6.73 -1.93
C ILE A 10 -5.11 -6.84 -1.64
N GLU A 11 -5.72 -7.96 -2.00
CA GLU A 11 -7.10 -8.28 -1.66
C GLU A 11 -7.13 -9.56 -0.81
N LEU A 12 -7.77 -9.47 0.34
CA LEU A 12 -8.03 -10.59 1.23
C LEU A 12 -9.52 -10.86 1.24
N ARG A 13 -9.88 -12.12 0.97
CA ARG A 13 -11.25 -12.57 1.04
C ARG A 13 -11.41 -13.68 2.07
N SER A 14 -12.24 -13.43 3.08
CA SER A 14 -12.64 -14.43 4.03
C SER A 14 -13.43 -15.53 3.32
N ARG A 15 -13.01 -16.79 3.49
CA ARG A 15 -13.73 -17.94 2.94
C ARG A 15 -15.00 -18.29 3.71
N SER A 16 -15.04 -17.98 5.00
CA SER A 16 -16.17 -18.29 5.87
C SER A 16 -17.25 -17.20 5.84
N THR A 17 -16.85 -15.93 5.79
CA THR A 17 -17.79 -14.78 5.84
C THR A 17 -17.97 -14.11 4.48
N GLY A 18 -17.09 -14.36 3.52
CA GLY A 18 -17.08 -13.66 2.23
C GLY A 18 -16.59 -12.22 2.29
N GLU A 19 -16.28 -11.70 3.49
CA GLU A 19 -15.75 -10.35 3.71
C GLU A 19 -14.50 -10.12 2.87
N CYS A 20 -14.43 -8.94 2.25
CA CYS A 20 -13.31 -8.52 1.42
C CYS A 20 -12.62 -7.31 2.04
N LYS A 21 -11.31 -7.42 2.26
CA LYS A 21 -10.46 -6.32 2.72
C LYS A 21 -9.40 -6.04 1.66
N GLN A 22 -9.16 -4.76 1.40
CA GLN A 22 -8.20 -4.31 0.39
C GLN A 22 -7.13 -3.43 1.03
N LEU A 23 -5.91 -3.52 0.52
CA LEU A 23 -4.78 -2.69 0.91
C LEU A 23 -3.98 -2.32 -0.33
N ILE A 24 -3.82 -1.01 -0.56
CA ILE A 24 -2.90 -0.50 -1.57
C ILE A 24 -1.49 -0.44 -0.97
N VAL A 25 -0.50 -0.83 -1.77
CA VAL A 25 0.91 -0.75 -1.39
C VAL A 25 1.64 0.13 -2.39
N GLU A 26 2.27 1.19 -1.89
CA GLU A 26 3.15 2.07 -2.64
C GLU A 26 4.61 1.78 -2.27
N ALA A 27 5.37 1.23 -3.20
CA ALA A 27 6.79 0.99 -3.05
C ALA A 27 7.58 2.28 -3.32
N VAL A 28 8.46 2.62 -2.37
CA VAL A 28 9.33 3.80 -2.48
C VAL A 28 10.76 3.29 -2.57
N GLY A 29 11.26 3.21 -3.80
CA GLY A 29 12.56 2.62 -4.13
C GLY A 29 13.72 3.61 -4.27
N SER A 30 13.45 4.92 -4.30
CA SER A 30 14.49 5.93 -4.50
C SER A 30 14.31 7.14 -3.57
N SER A 31 15.42 7.85 -3.33
CA SER A 31 15.45 9.19 -2.74
C SER A 31 15.16 10.29 -3.77
N ASP A 32 14.63 9.95 -4.95
CA ASP A 32 14.21 10.93 -5.96
C ASP A 32 13.01 11.73 -5.47
N GLU A 33 13.24 13.02 -5.22
CA GLU A 33 12.22 13.96 -4.77
C GLU A 33 11.05 14.07 -5.74
N ALA A 34 11.28 13.95 -7.05
CA ALA A 34 10.21 14.02 -8.04
C ALA A 34 9.26 12.82 -7.95
N GLN A 35 9.82 11.61 -7.76
CA GLN A 35 9.03 10.40 -7.54
C GLN A 35 8.23 10.49 -6.24
N LEU A 36 8.85 10.97 -5.15
CA LEU A 36 8.19 11.15 -3.86
C LEU A 36 7.05 12.16 -3.94
N ALA A 37 7.27 13.29 -4.61
CA ALA A 37 6.25 14.32 -4.83
C ALA A 37 5.07 13.80 -5.65
N ALA A 38 5.34 13.03 -6.71
CA ALA A 38 4.29 12.41 -7.52
C ALA A 38 3.44 11.41 -6.72
N LYS A 39 4.07 10.55 -5.91
CA LYS A 39 3.36 9.60 -5.02
C LYS A 39 2.56 10.32 -3.94
N ALA A 40 3.09 11.40 -3.37
CA ALA A 40 2.37 12.23 -2.40
C ALA A 40 1.13 12.89 -3.02
N ALA A 41 1.24 13.40 -4.26
CA ALA A 41 0.13 14.00 -4.98
C ALA A 41 -0.98 12.99 -5.33
N ALA A 42 -0.62 11.74 -5.65
CA ALA A 42 -1.58 10.68 -5.96
C ALA A 42 -2.24 10.06 -4.70
N ARG A 43 -1.62 10.19 -3.52
CA ARG A 43 -2.03 9.52 -2.29
C ARG A 43 -3.48 9.80 -1.86
N PRO A 44 -4.02 11.05 -1.93
CA PRO A 44 -5.40 11.32 -1.55
C PRO A 44 -6.42 10.53 -2.38
N ALA A 45 -6.15 10.32 -3.66
CA ALA A 45 -7.03 9.57 -4.54
C ALA A 45 -6.93 8.06 -4.30
N LEU A 46 -5.73 7.54 -4.03
CA LEU A 46 -5.55 6.14 -3.65
C LEU A 46 -6.28 5.80 -2.34
N LEU A 47 -6.28 6.72 -1.37
CA LEU A 47 -7.02 6.56 -0.11
C LEU A 47 -8.54 6.47 -0.28
N GLN A 48 -9.10 6.92 -1.43
CA GLN A 48 -10.52 6.71 -1.74
C GLN A 48 -10.84 5.28 -2.19
N ILE A 49 -9.81 4.49 -2.55
CA ILE A 49 -9.96 3.12 -3.04
C ILE A 49 -9.79 2.15 -1.86
N ALA A 50 -8.69 2.27 -1.13
CA ALA A 50 -8.37 1.41 0.01
C ALA A 50 -7.33 2.10 0.92
N PRO A 51 -7.12 1.62 2.16
CA PRO A 51 -5.96 2.01 2.95
C PRO A 51 -4.64 1.88 2.16
N VAL A 52 -3.71 2.80 2.38
CA VAL A 52 -2.44 2.87 1.63
C VAL A 52 -1.25 2.66 2.56
N ALA A 53 -0.53 1.56 2.37
CA ALA A 53 0.74 1.26 3.01
C ALA A 53 1.92 1.73 2.16
N THR A 54 2.95 2.28 2.79
CA THR A 54 4.23 2.58 2.12
C THR A 54 5.21 1.45 2.40
N LEU A 55 5.79 0.89 1.35
CA LEU A 55 6.87 -0.10 1.44
C LEU A 55 8.21 0.58 1.12
N LYS A 56 9.08 0.70 2.13
CA LYS A 56 10.47 1.14 1.93
C LYS A 56 11.42 -0.04 1.96
N VAL A 57 12.58 0.10 1.35
CA VAL A 57 13.66 -0.91 1.41
C VAL A 57 14.02 -1.23 2.87
N THR A 58 14.06 -0.21 3.73
CA THR A 58 14.35 -0.38 5.17
C THR A 58 13.31 -1.22 5.91
N ASP A 59 12.06 -1.29 5.43
CA ASP A 59 11.03 -2.14 6.04
C ASP A 59 11.25 -3.62 5.72
N LEU A 60 11.88 -3.92 4.57
CA LEU A 60 12.32 -5.27 4.20
C LEU A 60 13.56 -5.67 5.00
N GLU A 61 14.56 -4.78 5.07
CA GLU A 61 15.80 -5.02 5.85
C GLU A 61 15.51 -5.27 7.33
N GLN A 62 14.53 -4.58 7.90
CA GLN A 62 14.14 -4.72 9.30
C GLN A 62 13.04 -5.77 9.53
N ASN A 63 12.62 -6.48 8.47
CA ASN A 63 11.57 -7.51 8.52
C ASN A 63 10.25 -7.04 9.17
N ARG A 64 9.89 -5.75 8.99
CA ARG A 64 8.69 -5.15 9.58
C ARG A 64 7.45 -5.26 8.70
N TRP A 65 7.65 -5.59 7.43
CA TRP A 65 6.56 -5.57 6.46
C TRP A 65 5.42 -6.54 6.80
N GLY A 66 5.76 -7.73 7.30
CA GLY A 66 4.76 -8.70 7.75
C GLY A 66 3.85 -8.16 8.86
N SER A 67 4.42 -7.49 9.87
CA SER A 67 3.63 -6.86 10.93
C SER A 67 2.77 -5.69 10.43
N THR A 68 3.27 -4.89 9.49
CA THR A 68 2.49 -3.79 8.89
C THR A 68 1.27 -4.31 8.17
N ILE A 69 1.42 -5.32 7.30
CA ILE A 69 0.29 -5.92 6.58
C ILE A 69 -0.75 -6.47 7.55
N ARG A 70 -0.31 -7.22 8.57
CA ARG A 70 -1.24 -7.79 9.56
C ARG A 70 -2.03 -6.73 10.28
N SER A 71 -1.36 -5.67 10.73
CA SER A 71 -2.01 -4.56 11.41
C SER A 71 -3.01 -3.80 10.52
N MET A 72 -2.74 -3.66 9.22
CA MET A 72 -3.61 -2.90 8.31
C MET A 72 -4.81 -3.69 7.79
N LEU A 73 -4.73 -5.02 7.84
CA LEU A 73 -5.79 -5.93 7.39
C LEU A 73 -6.53 -6.61 8.55
N ASP A 74 -6.20 -6.24 9.79
CA ASP A 74 -6.65 -6.85 11.03
C ASP A 74 -6.53 -8.39 11.02
N LEU A 75 -5.34 -8.87 10.66
CA LEU A 75 -4.99 -10.30 10.65
C LEU A 75 -4.28 -10.75 11.92
#